data_AF-A0A0A7EM61-F1
#
_entry.id   AF-A0A0A7EM61-F1
#
_cell.length_a   1.000
_cell.length_b   1.000
_cell.length_c   1.000
_cell.angle_alpha   90.00
_cell.angle_beta   90.00
_cell.angle_gamma   90.00
#
_symmetry.space_group_name_H-M   'P 1'
#
loop_
_entity.id
_entity.type
_entity.pdbx_description
1 polymer ?
#
loop_
_entity_poly.entity_id
_entity_poly.type
_entity_poly.pdbx_seq_one_letter_code
_entity_poly.pdbx_strand_id
1 'polypeptide(L)' 'MKNSSKQLLIVTITFITFSALVLNVMINEYSGWTEKLACYDKCKTLGFEQCVFKRAVNKTLPNKCNAFQNSDVIVLVLN' A
#
# COMPACT_ATOMS: atom_id res chain seq x y z
N MET A 1 26.62 -5.13 -38.41
CA MET A 1 25.27 -4.72 -37.94
C MET A 1 24.55 -5.76 -37.04
N LYS A 2 24.90 -7.06 -37.06
CA LYS A 2 24.19 -8.13 -36.30
C LYS A 2 24.24 -8.02 -34.75
N ASN A 3 25.29 -7.44 -34.17
CA ASN A 3 25.44 -7.32 -32.72
C ASN A 3 24.67 -6.14 -32.11
N SER A 4 24.42 -5.09 -32.89
CA SER A 4 23.73 -3.88 -32.42
C SER A 4 22.25 -4.15 -32.12
N SER A 5 21.56 -4.95 -32.95
CA SER A 5 20.18 -5.36 -32.67
C SER A 5 20.04 -6.24 -31.43
N LYS A 6 21.01 -7.10 -31.13
CA LYS A 6 20.99 -7.93 -29.90
C LYS A 6 21.14 -7.09 -28.65
N GLN A 7 22.07 -6.12 -28.67
CA GLN A 7 22.25 -5.19 -27.56
C GLN A 7 21.03 -4.31 -27.34
N LEU A 8 20.41 -3.81 -28.41
CA LEU A 8 19.16 -3.05 -28.32
C LEU A 8 18.04 -3.88 -27.69
N LEU A 9 17.91 -5.15 -28.09
CA LEU A 9 16.89 -6.05 -27.58
C LEU A 9 17.09 -6.36 -26.09
N ILE A 10 18.34 -6.55 -25.65
CA ILE A 10 18.68 -6.72 -24.23
C ILE A 10 18.30 -5.48 -23.43
N VAL A 11 18.70 -4.28 -23.88
CA VAL A 11 18.39 -3.02 -23.19
C VAL A 11 16.88 -2.83 -23.04
N THR A 12 16.12 -3.09 -24.10
CA THR A 12 14.66 -2.97 -24.07
C THR A 12 14.02 -3.96 -23.09
N ILE A 13 14.47 -5.23 -23.07
CA ILE A 13 13.96 -6.22 -22.12
C ILE A 13 14.27 -5.80 -20.69
N THR A 14 15.51 -5.40 -20.40
CA THR A 14 15.93 -4.96 -19.07
C THR A 14 15.13 -3.73 -18.60
N PHE A 15 14.87 -2.78 -19.49
CA PHE A 15 14.08 -1.61 -19.17
C PHE A 15 12.62 -1.97 -18.84
N ILE A 16 12.01 -2.85 -19.63
CA ILE A 16 10.61 -3.28 -19.42
C ILE A 16 10.49 -4.05 -18.09
N THR A 17 11.39 -4.99 -17.82
CA THR A 17 11.34 -5.80 -16.58
C THR A 17 11.56 -4.93 -15.35
N PHE A 18 12.52 -4.00 -15.39
CA PHE A 18 12.75 -3.07 -14.29
C PHE A 18 11.54 -2.16 -14.05
N SER A 19 10.98 -1.58 -15.12
CA SER A 19 9.81 -0.70 -15.03
C SER A 19 8.59 -1.43 -14.47
N ALA A 20 8.36 -2.68 -14.91
CA ALA A 20 7.28 -3.52 -14.40
C ALA A 20 7.48 -3.86 -12.92
N LEU A 21 8.72 -4.10 -12.48
CA LEU A 21 9.03 -4.37 -11.08
C LEU A 21 8.74 -3.15 -10.20
N VAL A 22 9.21 -1.96 -10.60
CA VAL A 22 8.94 -0.70 -9.90
C VAL A 22 7.44 -0.44 -9.84
N LEU A 23 6.72 -0.62 -10.95
CA LEU A 23 5.27 -0.44 -10.99
C LEU A 23 4.54 -1.39 -10.04
N ASN A 24 4.97 -2.66 -9.96
CA ASN A 24 4.38 -3.62 -9.03
C ASN A 24 4.63 -3.26 -7.57
N VAL A 25 5.83 -2.80 -7.22
CA VAL A 25 6.13 -2.32 -5.86
C VAL A 25 5.23 -1.13 -5.51
N MET A 26 5.15 -0.15 -6.42
CA MET A 26 4.28 1.01 -6.25
C MET A 26 2.81 0.59 -6.10
N ILE A 27 2.28 -0.25 -7.00
CA ILE A 27 0.89 -0.73 -6.89
C ILE A 27 0.66 -1.48 -5.58
N ASN A 28 1.62 -2.27 -5.10
CA ASN A 28 1.45 -3.02 -3.87
C ASN A 28 1.45 -2.10 -2.63
N GLU A 29 2.36 -1.13 -2.57
CA GLU A 29 2.39 -0.14 -1.49
C GLU A 29 1.18 0.79 -1.49
N TYR A 30 0.78 1.22 -2.68
CA TYR A 30 -0.40 2.04 -2.90
C TYR A 30 -1.69 1.22 -2.85
N SER A 31 -1.65 -0.12 -2.90
CA SER A 31 -2.89 -0.88 -2.76
C SER A 31 -3.54 -0.50 -1.43
N GLY A 32 -4.83 -0.15 -1.47
CA GLY A 32 -5.63 0.35 -0.35
C GLY A 32 -5.01 1.48 0.48
N TRP A 33 -4.31 2.41 -0.18
CA TRP A 33 -3.82 3.66 0.41
C TRP A 33 -4.96 4.56 0.88
N THR A 34 -6.08 4.55 0.16
CA THR A 34 -7.29 5.31 0.49
C THR A 34 -7.88 4.92 1.84
N GLU A 35 -7.94 3.63 2.14
CA GLU A 35 -8.45 3.10 3.40
C GLU A 35 -7.49 3.34 4.55
N LYS A 36 -6.18 3.31 4.28
CA LYS A 36 -5.14 3.75 5.24
C LYS A 36 -5.33 5.23 5.55
N LEU A 37 -5.49 6.07 4.54
CA LEU A 37 -5.65 7.52 4.72
C LEU A 37 -6.93 7.83 5.51
N ALA A 38 -8.04 7.18 5.17
CA ALA A 38 -9.31 7.31 5.90
C ALA A 38 -9.21 6.87 7.36
N CYS A 39 -8.45 5.80 7.66
CA CYS A 39 -8.12 5.40 9.03
C CYS A 39 -7.39 6.50 9.79
N TYR A 40 -6.31 7.04 9.23
CA TYR A 40 -5.52 8.08 9.88
C TYR A 40 -6.32 9.37 10.08
N ASP A 41 -7.13 9.76 9.10
CA ASP A 41 -7.96 10.97 9.18
C ASP A 41 -9.05 10.85 10.25
N LYS A 42 -9.78 9.73 10.26
CA LYS A 42 -10.79 9.44 11.29
C LYS A 42 -10.17 9.40 12.69
N CYS A 43 -9.02 8.76 12.82
CA CYS A 43 -8.28 8.72 14.07
C CYS A 43 -7.88 10.10 14.58
N LYS A 44 -7.29 10.91 13.71
CA LYS A 44 -6.86 12.28 14.02
C LYS A 44 -8.06 13.15 14.41
N THR A 45 -9.17 13.01 13.70
CA THR A 45 -10.43 13.71 13.99
C THR A 45 -10.98 13.36 15.38
N LEU A 46 -10.80 12.11 15.82
CA LEU A 46 -11.21 11.64 17.14
C LEU A 46 -10.18 11.90 18.25
N GLY A 47 -9.01 12.48 17.91
CA GLY A 47 -7.99 12.86 18.89
C GLY A 47 -7.04 11.74 19.33
N PHE A 48 -6.93 10.65 18.56
CA PHE A 48 -5.99 9.56 18.86
C PHE A 48 -4.55 9.91 18.47
N GLU A 49 -3.58 9.56 19.33
CA GLU A 49 -2.16 9.88 19.11
C GLU A 49 -1.50 8.95 18.09
N GLN A 50 -1.89 7.68 18.07
CA GLN A 50 -1.33 6.67 17.17
C GLN A 50 -2.43 5.83 16.57
N CYS A 51 -2.29 5.51 15.28
CA CYS A 51 -3.21 4.63 14.58
C CYS A 51 -2.52 3.63 13.66
N VAL A 52 -3.09 2.43 13.59
CA VAL A 52 -2.59 1.34 12.76
C VAL A 52 -3.73 0.77 11.93
N PHE A 53 -3.64 0.94 10.62
CA PHE A 53 -4.54 0.28 9.68
C PHE A 53 -4.23 -1.22 9.59
N LYS A 54 -5.25 -2.05 9.80
CA LYS A 54 -5.20 -3.50 9.59
C LYS A 54 -6.15 -3.87 8.46
N ARG A 55 -5.56 -4.20 7.31
CA ARG A 55 -6.30 -4.79 6.19
C ARG A 55 -6.84 -6.15 6.60
N ALA A 56 -8.11 -6.41 6.30
CA ALA A 56 -8.68 -7.74 6.48
C ALA A 56 -7.98 -8.76 5.57
N VAL A 57 -7.64 -9.92 6.12
CA VAL A 57 -7.05 -11.04 5.35
C VAL A 57 -8.04 -11.55 4.29
N ASN A 58 -9.33 -11.38 4.53
CA ASN A 58 -10.40 -11.83 3.66
C ASN A 58 -11.35 -10.67 3.33
N LYS A 59 -11.79 -10.55 2.07
CA LYS A 59 -12.65 -9.44 1.61
C LYS A 59 -14.02 -9.39 2.29
N THR A 60 -14.43 -10.48 2.92
CA THR A 60 -15.69 -10.60 3.68
C THR A 60 -15.62 -9.96 5.07
N LEU A 61 -14.41 -9.68 5.57
CA LEU A 61 -14.21 -9.03 6.87
C LEU A 61 -13.90 -7.55 6.64
N PRO A 62 -14.44 -6.65 7.48
CA PRO A 62 -14.18 -5.23 7.34
C PRO A 62 -12.74 -4.89 7.70
N ASN A 63 -12.18 -3.89 7.01
CA ASN A 63 -10.90 -3.32 7.39
C ASN A 63 -11.01 -2.67 8.78
N LYS A 64 -9.96 -2.81 9.58
CA LYS A 64 -9.91 -2.27 10.95
C LYS A 64 -8.87 -1.17 11.04
N CYS A 65 -9.16 -0.19 11.87
CA CYS A 65 -8.25 0.88 12.24
C CYS A 65 -8.09 0.85 13.75
N ASN A 66 -6.91 0.47 14.23
CA ASN A 66 -6.62 0.42 15.65
C ASN A 66 -6.10 1.79 16.08
N ALA A 67 -6.88 2.49 16.88
CA ALA A 67 -6.50 3.74 17.54
C ALA A 67 -5.94 3.44 18.93
N PHE A 68 -4.92 4.17 19.34
CA PHE A 68 -4.28 4.02 20.65
C PHE A 68 -4.44 5.31 21.45
N GLN A 69 -4.87 5.18 22.71
CA GLN A 69 -4.97 6.27 23.67
C GLN A 69 -4.59 5.76 25.06
N ASN A 70 -3.60 6.36 25.71
CA ASN A 70 -3.22 6.01 27.09
C ASN A 70 -3.03 4.49 27.35
N SER A 71 -2.45 3.77 26.39
CA SER A 71 -2.27 2.30 26.37
C SER A 71 -3.50 1.45 26.04
N ASP A 72 -4.68 2.06 25.88
CA ASP A 72 -5.88 1.37 25.40
C ASP A 72 -5.91 1.29 23.87
N VAL A 73 -6.44 0.18 23.35
CA VAL A 73 -6.64 -0.05 21.91
C VAL A 73 -8.12 0.04 21.57
N ILE A 74 -8.50 1.06 20.82
CA ILE A 74 -9.86 1.24 20.33
C ILE A 74 -9.92 0.81 18.86
N VAL A 75 -10.75 -0.19 18.57
CA VAL A 75 -10.92 -0.72 17.21
C VAL A 75 -12.01 0.04 16.48
N LEU A 76 -11.62 0.86 15.52
CA LEU A 76 -12.52 1.56 14.63
C LEU A 76 -12.78 0.71 13.38
N VAL A 77 -14.03 0.37 13.12
CA VAL A 77 -14.43 -0.29 11.87
C VAL A 77 -14.54 0.77 10.77
N LEU A 78 -13.88 0.52 9.65
CA LEU A 78 -14.00 1.31 8.44
C LEU A 78 -15.06 0.65 7.56
N ASN A 79 -16.17 1.35 7.35
CA ASN A 79 -17.23 0.95 6.43
C ASN A 79 -16.94 1.50 5.04
#